data_AF-A0A3D2B8B8-F1
#
_entry.id   AF-A0A3D2B8B8-F1
#
_cell.length_a   1.000
_cell.length_b   1.000
_cell.length_c   1.000
_cell.angle_alpha   90.00
_cell.angle_beta   90.00
_cell.angle_gamma   90.00
#
_symmetry.space_group_name_H-M   'P 1'
#
loop_
_entity.id
_entity.type
_entity.pdbx_description
1 polymer ?
#
loop_
_entity_poly.entity_id
_entity_poly.type
_entity_poly.pdbx_seq_one_letter_code
_entity_poly.pdbx_strand_id
1 'polypeptide(L)'
;SAASGIAVIFALTRAFSRQNITTLGNAWVDLTRITLWVLLPLSLVIALLFMQQGVLQNLLPYQPFTSLEGARQLLPMGPVASQEA
;
A
#
# COMPACT_ATOMS: atom_id res chain seq x y z
N SER A 1 5.55 -9.56 -2.71
CA SER A 1 5.25 -8.12 -2.47
C SER A 1 5.85 -7.72 -1.11
N ALA A 2 5.55 -6.53 -0.59
CA ALA A 2 6.14 -5.99 0.66
C ALA A 2 6.02 -6.93 1.88
N ALA A 3 4.83 -7.49 2.14
CA ALA A 3 4.61 -8.37 3.29
C ALA A 3 5.47 -9.64 3.26
N SER A 4 5.68 -10.22 2.08
CA SER A 4 6.54 -11.40 1.91
C SER A 4 8.00 -11.09 2.26
N GLY A 5 8.51 -9.93 1.85
CA GLY A 5 9.87 -9.49 2.20
C GLY A 5 10.05 -9.30 3.71
N ILE A 6 9.07 -8.68 4.36
CA ILE A 6 9.08 -8.48 5.82
C ILE A 6 8.95 -9.83 6.56
N ALA A 7 8.14 -10.77 6.06
CA ALA A 7 8.02 -12.10 6.66
C ALA A 7 9.34 -12.89 6.60
N VAL A 8 10.09 -12.78 5.49
CA VAL A 8 11.40 -13.43 5.36
C VAL A 8 12.43 -12.85 6.33
N ILE A 9 12.52 -11.52 6.47
CA ILE A 9 13.44 -10.92 7.44
C ILE A 9 13.02 -11.23 8.89
N PHE A 10 11.72 -11.38 9.18
CA PHE A 10 11.23 -11.85 10.48
C PHE A 10 11.67 -13.29 10.77
N ALA A 11 11.60 -14.18 9.77
CA ALA A 11 12.10 -15.54 9.92
C ALA A 11 13.63 -15.57 10.17
N LEU A 12 14.40 -14.78 9.41
CA LEU A 12 15.85 -14.69 9.55
C LEU A 12 16.28 -14.13 10.92
N THR A 13 15.65 -13.04 11.36
CA THR A 13 15.92 -12.44 12.68
C THR A 13 15.62 -13.40 13.83
N ARG A 14 14.53 -14.20 13.72
CA ARG A 14 14.24 -15.26 14.71
C ARG A 14 15.27 -16.38 14.68
N ALA A 15 15.77 -16.76 13.51
CA ALA A 15 16.80 -17.78 13.37
C ALA A 15 18.10 -17.39 14.10
N PHE A 16 18.49 -16.11 14.02
CA PHE A 16 19.66 -15.61 14.74
C PHE A 16 19.39 -15.39 16.25
N SER A 17 18.19 -14.95 16.62
CA SER A 17 17.87 -14.60 18.01
C SER A 17 17.60 -15.81 18.90
N ARG A 18 17.01 -16.88 18.36
CA ARG A 18 16.58 -18.04 19.16
C ARG A 18 17.59 -19.18 19.03
N GLN A 19 18.01 -19.75 20.16
CA GLN A 19 19.00 -20.83 20.21
C GLN A 19 18.32 -22.21 20.35
N ASN A 20 18.91 -23.25 19.76
CA ASN A 20 18.51 -24.66 19.89
C ASN A 20 17.03 -24.94 19.54
N ILE A 21 16.47 -24.23 18.56
CA ILE A 21 15.11 -24.48 18.05
C ILE A 21 15.13 -24.95 16.60
N THR A 22 14.11 -25.72 16.21
CA THR A 22 13.93 -26.25 14.85
C THR A 22 12.87 -25.51 14.04
N THR A 23 12.23 -24.48 14.60
CA THR A 23 11.10 -23.77 13.98
C THR A 23 11.37 -22.27 13.85
N LEU A 24 10.79 -21.63 12.83
CA LEU A 24 10.96 -20.18 12.55
C LEU A 24 9.69 -19.36 12.81
N GLY A 25 8.66 -19.98 13.38
CA GLY A 25 7.32 -19.42 13.56
C GLY A 25 6.36 -19.86 12.46
N ASN A 26 5.31 -19.06 12.22
CA ASN A 26 4.26 -19.36 11.24
C ASN A 26 4.16 -18.22 10.22
N ALA A 27 4.47 -18.53 8.96
CA ALA A 27 4.47 -17.57 7.87
C ALA A 27 3.09 -16.92 7.64
N TRP A 28 1.99 -17.66 7.81
CA TRP A 28 0.63 -17.12 7.65
C TRP A 28 0.28 -16.11 8.74
N VAL A 29 0.74 -16.36 9.97
CA VAL A 29 0.56 -15.42 11.08
C VAL A 29 1.37 -14.14 10.84
N ASP A 30 2.59 -14.27 10.31
CA ASP A 30 3.42 -13.12 9.98
C ASP A 30 2.80 -12.29 8.87
N LEU A 31 2.41 -12.92 7.76
CA LEU A 31 1.78 -12.25 6.62
C LEU A 31 0.50 -11.52 7.04
N THR A 32 -0.38 -12.18 7.79
CA THR A 32 -1.63 -11.55 8.26
C THR A 32 -1.34 -10.38 9.19
N ARG A 33 -0.38 -10.50 10.12
CA ARG A 33 -0.05 -9.41 11.04
C ARG A 33 0.61 -8.24 10.34
N ILE A 34 1.55 -8.50 9.45
CA ILE A 34 2.26 -7.48 8.68
C ILE A 34 1.26 -6.73 7.79
N THR A 35 0.41 -7.44 7.06
CA THR A 35 -0.55 -6.78 6.16
C THR A 35 -1.61 -6.00 6.94
N LEU A 36 -2.28 -6.62 7.92
CA LEU A 36 -3.45 -6.01 8.55
C LEU A 36 -3.11 -4.97 9.62
N TRP A 37 -2.00 -5.13 10.33
CA TRP A 37 -1.67 -4.29 11.49
C TRP A 37 -0.47 -3.37 11.27
N VAL A 38 0.28 -3.53 10.18
CA VAL A 38 1.40 -2.64 9.84
C VAL A 38 1.13 -1.92 8.54
N LEU A 39 1.03 -2.65 7.43
CA LEU A 39 0.92 -2.06 6.10
C LEU A 39 -0.43 -1.36 5.87
N LEU A 40 -1.54 -1.99 6.24
CA LEU A 40 -2.89 -1.42 6.05
C LEU A 40 -3.12 -0.12 6.85
N PRO A 41 -2.87 -0.05 8.17
CA PRO A 41 -3.08 1.22 8.90
C PRO A 41 -2.11 2.31 8.44
N LEU A 42 -0.86 1.96 8.11
CA LEU A 42 0.11 2.93 7.62
C LEU A 42 -0.27 3.49 6.26
N SER A 43 -0.58 2.62 5.29
CA SER A 43 -1.04 3.03 3.94
C SER A 43 -2.34 3.82 4.00
N LEU A 44 -3.27 3.49 4.91
CA LEU A 44 -4.48 4.28 5.10
C LEU A 44 -4.16 5.73 5.51
N VAL A 45 -3.28 5.93 6.48
CA VAL A 45 -2.88 7.28 6.92
C VAL A 45 -2.17 8.03 5.79
N ILE A 46 -1.25 7.38 5.07
CA ILE A 46 -0.52 7.99 3.95
C ILE A 46 -1.48 8.35 2.81
N ALA A 47 -2.41 7.47 2.44
CA ALA A 47 -3.41 7.73 1.41
C ALA A 47 -4.28 8.94 1.78
N LEU A 48 -4.68 9.08 3.05
CA LEU A 48 -5.43 10.25 3.51
C LEU A 48 -4.62 11.55 3.38
N LEU A 49 -3.33 11.53 3.73
CA LEU A 49 -2.43 12.67 3.54
C LEU A 49 -2.28 13.02 2.05
N PHE A 50 -2.15 12.02 1.17
CA PHE A 50 -2.09 12.23 -0.27
C PHE A 50 -3.38 12.85 -0.82
N MET A 51 -4.55 12.34 -0.41
CA MET A 51 -5.83 12.96 -0.78
C MET A 51 -5.91 14.43 -0.32
N GLN A 52 -5.44 14.73 0.90
CA GLN A 52 -5.38 16.11 1.41
C GLN A 52 -4.49 17.02 0.55
N GLN A 53 -3.37 16.50 0.03
CA GLN A 53 -2.48 17.24 -0.87
C GLN A 53 -2.97 17.29 -2.33
N GLY A 54 -4.14 16.74 -2.64
CA GLY A 54 -4.75 16.80 -3.97
C GLY A 54 -4.52 15.57 -4.85
N VAL A 55 -3.96 14.47 -4.31
CA VAL A 55 -3.87 13.20 -5.04
C VAL A 55 -5.27 12.61 -5.25
N LEU A 56 -5.47 12.08 -6.45
CA LEU A 56 -6.75 11.57 -6.92
C LEU A 56 -7.19 10.29 -6.17
N GLN A 57 -8.42 10.25 -5.67
CA GLN A 57 -9.02 9.05 -5.09
C GLN A 57 -10.53 9.00 -5.36
N ASN A 58 -10.93 8.45 -6.50
CA ASN A 58 -12.35 8.26 -6.84
C ASN A 58 -12.58 7.09 -7.80
N LEU A 59 -13.84 6.82 -8.13
CA LEU A 59 -14.24 5.80 -9.12
C LEU A 59 -15.05 6.43 -10.27
N LEU A 60 -14.78 7.70 -10.57
CA LEU A 60 -15.47 8.42 -11.63
C LEU A 60 -14.98 7.95 -13.01
N PRO A 61 -15.82 8.04 -14.06
CA PRO A 61 -15.35 7.92 -15.43
C PRO A 61 -14.38 9.06 -15.77
N TYR A 62 -13.68 8.93 -16.91
CA TYR A 62 -12.78 9.98 -17.40
C TYR A 62 -13.57 11.27 -17.61
N GLN A 63 -13.06 12.38 -17.08
CA GLN A 63 -13.78 13.65 -17.09
C GLN A 63 -13.40 14.46 -18.34
N PRO A 64 -14.34 14.73 -19.26
CA PRO A 64 -14.08 15.62 -20.38
C PRO A 64 -13.97 17.06 -19.89
N PHE A 65 -13.00 17.80 -20.42
CA PHE A 65 -12.90 19.25 -20.23
C PHE A 65 -12.42 19.93 -21.51
N THR A 66 -12.72 21.23 -21.61
CA THR A 66 -12.20 22.09 -22.68
C THR A 66 -11.20 23.04 -22.05
N SER A 67 -9.98 23.09 -22.58
CA SER A 67 -8.93 23.99 -22.09
C SER A 67 -9.29 25.45 -22.40
N LEU A 68 -8.53 26.39 -21.82
CA LEU A 68 -8.69 27.83 -22.08
C LEU A 68 -8.43 28.19 -23.55
N GLU A 69 -7.68 27.36 -24.27
CA GLU A 69 -7.39 27.50 -25.72
C GLU A 69 -8.47 26.87 -26.59
N GLY A 70 -9.49 26.23 -26.00
CA GLY A 70 -10.58 25.55 -26.71
C GLY A 70 -10.32 24.09 -27.06
N ALA A 71 -9.19 23.50 -26.64
CA ALA A 71 -8.86 22.10 -26.92
C ALA A 71 -9.68 21.16 -26.02
N ARG A 72 -10.28 20.11 -26.60
CA ARG A 72 -11.01 19.08 -25.83
C ARG A 72 -10.05 18.00 -25.35
N GLN A 73 -10.07 17.71 -24.05
CA GLN A 73 -9.21 16.73 -23.41
C GLN A 73 -10.01 15.87 -22.43
N LEU A 74 -9.47 14.71 -22.07
CA LEU A 74 -10.03 13.78 -21.09
C LEU A 74 -9.08 13.67 -19.90
N LEU A 75 -9.56 13.96 -18.70
CA LEU A 75 -8.81 13.75 -17.47
C LEU A 75 -9.01 12.32 -16.97
N PRO A 76 -7.93 11.54 -16.79
CA PRO A 76 -8.03 10.22 -16.18
C PRO A 76 -8.43 10.38 -14.71
N MET A 77 -9.36 9.53 -14.29
CA MET A 77 -9.88 9.43 -12.92
C MET A 77 -9.53 8.04 -12.35
N GLY A 78 -9.69 7.82 -11.03
CA GLY A 78 -9.35 6.53 -10.41
C GLY A 78 -8.85 6.58 -8.95
N PRO A 79 -8.64 5.40 -8.34
CA PRO A 79 -8.24 5.26 -6.94
C PRO A 79 -6.71 5.31 -6.77
N VAL A 80 -6.09 6.46 -7.06
CA VAL A 80 -4.63 6.60 -7.12
C VAL A 80 -3.99 6.71 -5.73
N ALA A 81 -4.54 7.52 -4.83
CA ALA A 81 -3.95 7.77 -3.52
C ALA A 81 -3.76 6.49 -2.69
N SER A 82 -4.69 5.55 -2.76
CA SER A 82 -4.59 4.24 -2.08
C SER A 82 -3.60 3.27 -2.73
N GLN A 83 -3.28 3.46 -4.01
CA GLN A 83 -2.32 2.61 -4.73
C GLN A 83 -0.88 3.11 -4.55
N GLU A 84 -0.70 4.43 -4.44
CA GLU A 84 0.59 5.07 -4.19
C GLU A 84 1.05 4.94 -2.73
N ALA A 85 0.11 4.76 -1.79
CA ALA A 85 0.38 4.61 -0.36
C ALA A 85 0.82 3.19 0.04
#